data_AF-A0A7H8SKJ6-F1
#
_entry.id   AF-A0A7H8SKJ6-F1
#
_cell.length_a   1.000
_cell.length_b   1.000
_cell.length_c   1.000
_cell.angle_alpha   90.00
_cell.angle_beta   90.00
_cell.angle_gamma   90.00
#
_symmetry.space_group_name_H-M   'P 1'
#
loop_
_entity.id
_entity.type
_entity.pdbx_description
1 polymer ?
#
loop_
_entity_poly.entity_id
_entity_poly.type
_entity_poly.pdbx_seq_one_letter_code
_entity_poly.pdbx_strand_id
1 'polypeptide(L)'
;MKVIFYTTSNKFFMSAILNCVSKGKATFYRKIFIDIDQAEKGIASLIKRYNVGLGSATNNKNFACNGHLVIQYNQDLRQKRQVIICILITLPQEIRDTSLLYQKLVADLQVEPAPTPRKRKNLAIAYQKDFIKKDFKERDGSENREEFHSLEHEKQRIYIYNVDSVVKLELRKSDYPKAKVRQMQKYADEQALKQGKPPRKISGSRWTWHLTPVYMDLIFSVAKVEIDKKILIKKDLIKKTVTQSKANMPTKDVIKRQARLEPSEYREAISNVAFMVDTIPMFGGTLADVGQVVQKLEKQFNRGQAHKAKGAWATQKKVHLPITEAFDIQRLKKEASYSTRIDWKYHSFSSLYEAVETFADHEDMDEKYKQKREEDVLKFYEKGQARIARRTKQQNNDRRIKLSRERVQKLIQKRFSKWKDKVRGIHKDQKQ
;
A
#
# COMPACT_ATOMS: atom_id res chain seq x y z
N MET A 1 -18.50 15.30 7.61
CA MET A 1 -17.22 14.54 7.62
C MET A 1 -16.19 15.41 8.32
N LYS A 2 -15.43 14.88 9.31
CA LYS A 2 -14.30 15.60 9.94
C LYS A 2 -13.34 16.06 8.83
N VAL A 3 -12.88 17.31 8.90
CA VAL A 3 -11.99 17.93 7.89
C VAL A 3 -10.54 17.92 8.37
N ILE A 4 -10.31 17.69 9.67
CA ILE A 4 -9.01 17.53 10.31
C ILE A 4 -8.96 16.20 11.05
N PHE A 5 -7.88 15.44 10.86
CA PHE A 5 -7.64 14.16 11.52
C PHE A 5 -6.28 14.18 12.20
N TYR A 6 -6.26 13.81 13.49
CA TYR A 6 -5.04 13.66 14.29
C TYR A 6 -4.80 12.19 14.61
N THR A 7 -3.57 11.70 14.46
CA THR A 7 -3.29 10.29 14.71
C THR A 7 -1.84 9.95 15.05
N THR A 8 -1.67 8.93 15.90
CA THR A 8 -0.39 8.31 16.22
C THR A 8 -0.04 7.09 15.36
N SER A 9 -0.99 6.56 14.56
CA SER A 9 -0.79 5.29 13.86
C SER A 9 -0.74 5.47 12.35
N ASN A 10 0.18 4.78 11.70
CA ASN A 10 0.22 4.64 10.24
C ASN A 10 -1.12 4.13 9.68
N LYS A 11 -1.75 3.16 10.35
CA LYS A 11 -3.04 2.58 9.95
C LYS A 11 -4.14 3.63 9.93
N PHE A 12 -4.22 4.42 10.99
CA PHE A 12 -5.18 5.51 11.12
C PHE A 12 -4.86 6.65 10.13
N PHE A 13 -3.60 7.02 9.95
CA PHE A 13 -3.20 8.02 8.94
C PHE A 13 -3.70 7.66 7.54
N MET A 14 -3.48 6.41 7.14
CA MET A 14 -3.98 5.87 5.87
C MET A 14 -5.51 5.83 5.77
N SER A 15 -6.20 5.53 6.88
CA SER A 15 -7.67 5.52 6.92
C SER A 15 -8.27 6.93 6.83
N ALA A 16 -7.63 7.93 7.45
CA ALA A 16 -8.01 9.33 7.36
C ALA A 16 -7.84 9.88 5.94
N ILE A 17 -6.71 9.60 5.30
CA ILE A 17 -6.48 9.90 3.88
C ILE A 17 -7.58 9.26 3.03
N LEU A 18 -7.85 7.96 3.24
CA LEU A 18 -8.87 7.25 2.47
C LEU A 18 -10.27 7.84 2.66
N ASN A 19 -10.62 8.30 3.87
CA ASN A 19 -11.87 9.01 4.13
C ASN A 19 -11.93 10.34 3.37
N CYS A 20 -10.86 11.13 3.36
CA CYS A 20 -10.77 12.38 2.60
C CYS A 20 -10.99 12.16 1.11
N VAL A 21 -10.34 11.14 0.55
CA VAL A 21 -10.45 10.82 -0.88
C VAL A 21 -11.82 10.20 -1.21
N SER A 22 -12.36 9.31 -0.37
CA SER A 22 -13.58 8.56 -0.68
C SER A 22 -14.87 9.32 -0.37
N LYS A 23 -14.94 9.91 0.84
CA LYS A 23 -16.10 10.66 1.33
C LYS A 23 -15.97 12.14 1.00
N GLY A 24 -14.80 12.73 1.28
CA GLY A 24 -14.51 14.13 0.99
C GLY A 24 -14.31 14.41 -0.50
N LYS A 25 -14.12 13.37 -1.32
CA LYS A 25 -13.88 13.47 -2.76
C LYS A 25 -12.64 14.29 -3.12
N ALA A 26 -11.64 14.29 -2.24
CA ALA A 26 -10.37 14.93 -2.53
C ALA A 26 -9.68 14.28 -3.73
N THR A 27 -9.11 15.12 -4.61
CA THR A 27 -8.46 14.69 -5.85
C THR A 27 -7.01 15.12 -5.94
N PHE A 28 -6.58 16.07 -5.10
CA PHE A 28 -5.20 16.51 -5.00
C PHE A 28 -4.69 16.37 -3.58
N TYR A 29 -3.38 16.23 -3.43
CA TYR A 29 -2.74 16.26 -2.13
C TYR A 29 -1.36 16.89 -2.16
N ARG A 30 -0.88 17.25 -0.98
CA ARG A 30 0.50 17.62 -0.70
C ARG A 30 0.89 17.03 0.65
N LYS A 31 2.11 16.51 0.74
CA LYS A 31 2.68 16.01 2.00
C LYS A 31 3.79 16.96 2.44
N ILE A 32 3.77 17.37 3.69
CA ILE A 32 4.79 18.23 4.30
C ILE A 32 5.27 17.64 5.62
N PHE A 33 6.48 18.06 6.01
CA PHE A 33 7.06 17.81 7.32
C PHE A 33 7.25 19.16 7.99
N ILE A 34 6.83 19.27 9.25
CA ILE A 34 7.05 20.47 10.08
C ILE A 34 7.84 20.05 11.30
N ASP A 35 8.75 20.90 11.76
CA ASP A 35 9.37 20.72 13.07
C ASP A 35 8.30 20.70 14.17
N ILE A 36 8.49 19.83 15.15
CA ILE A 36 7.55 19.68 16.26
C ILE A 36 7.32 20.99 17.03
N ASP A 37 8.35 21.81 17.22
CA ASP A 37 8.26 23.07 17.97
C ASP A 37 7.42 24.12 17.22
N GLN A 38 7.31 23.97 15.90
CA GLN A 38 6.54 24.86 15.03
C GLN A 38 5.18 24.26 14.65
N ALA A 39 4.86 23.05 15.10
CA ALA A 39 3.72 22.29 14.61
C ALA A 39 2.39 22.99 14.88
N GLU A 40 2.16 23.54 16.08
CA GLU A 40 0.89 24.23 16.39
C GLU A 40 0.69 25.47 15.51
N LYS A 41 1.69 26.36 15.44
CA LYS A 41 1.65 27.56 14.60
C LYS A 41 1.54 27.21 13.12
N GLY A 42 2.27 26.18 12.69
CA GLY A 42 2.26 25.66 11.32
C GLY A 42 0.88 25.12 10.94
N ILE A 43 0.30 24.25 11.77
CA ILE A 43 -1.04 23.68 11.56
C ILE A 43 -2.09 24.79 11.50
N ALA A 44 -2.08 25.74 12.44
CA ALA A 44 -3.01 26.87 12.44
C ALA A 44 -2.89 27.72 11.16
N SER A 45 -1.65 27.98 10.71
CA SER A 45 -1.39 28.69 9.46
C SER A 45 -1.91 27.93 8.24
N LEU A 46 -1.78 26.61 8.21
CA LEU A 46 -2.28 25.76 7.12
C LEU A 46 -3.81 25.67 7.12
N ILE A 47 -4.44 25.59 8.29
CA ILE A 47 -5.90 25.62 8.42
C ILE A 47 -6.45 26.90 7.78
N LYS A 48 -5.83 28.05 8.09
CA LYS A 48 -6.20 29.34 7.52
C LYS A 48 -5.93 29.41 6.00
N ARG A 49 -4.72 29.02 5.56
CA ARG A 49 -4.33 29.09 4.14
C ARG A 49 -5.20 28.21 3.24
N TYR A 50 -5.57 27.02 3.71
CA TYR A 50 -6.30 26.02 2.93
C TYR A 50 -7.79 25.95 3.24
N ASN A 51 -8.31 26.94 3.96
CA ASN A 51 -9.73 27.07 4.30
C ASN A 51 -10.32 25.76 4.85
N VAL A 52 -9.56 25.13 5.74
CA VAL A 52 -9.88 23.84 6.33
C VAL A 52 -10.99 24.08 7.35
N GLY A 53 -12.23 23.79 6.98
CA GLY A 53 -13.39 24.05 7.83
C GLY A 53 -13.27 23.35 9.19
N LEU A 54 -13.43 24.11 10.28
CA LEU A 54 -13.51 23.58 11.65
C LEU A 54 -14.87 22.91 11.87
N GLY A 55 -15.14 21.77 11.21
CA GLY A 55 -16.45 21.11 11.31
C GLY A 55 -16.72 20.05 10.24
N SER A 56 -18.00 19.69 10.05
CA SER A 56 -18.42 18.94 8.85
C SER A 56 -18.17 19.79 7.61
N ALA A 57 -17.57 19.22 6.56
CA ALA A 57 -17.37 19.84 5.24
C ALA A 57 -18.61 20.56 4.69
N THR A 58 -18.87 21.76 5.17
CA THR A 58 -19.84 22.72 4.65
C THR A 58 -19.04 23.65 3.76
N ASN A 59 -19.52 23.80 2.52
CA ASN A 59 -18.93 24.72 1.54
C ASN A 59 -18.78 26.09 2.20
N ASN A 60 -17.55 26.51 2.47
CA ASN A 60 -17.30 27.89 2.81
C ASN A 60 -17.63 28.70 1.56
N LYS A 61 -18.66 29.54 1.60
CA LYS A 61 -19.16 30.27 0.41
C LYS A 61 -18.09 31.20 -0.21
N ASN A 62 -17.01 31.46 0.52
CA ASN A 62 -15.94 32.36 0.13
C ASN A 62 -14.83 31.69 -0.70
N PHE A 63 -14.81 30.35 -0.79
CA PHE A 63 -13.75 29.62 -1.51
C PHE A 63 -14.32 28.47 -2.33
N ALA A 64 -13.78 28.28 -3.54
CA ALA A 64 -14.24 27.23 -4.43
C ALA A 64 -13.67 25.85 -4.04
N CYS A 65 -12.44 25.80 -3.51
CA CYS A 65 -11.79 24.57 -3.07
C CYS A 65 -11.95 24.35 -1.55
N ASN A 66 -12.03 23.09 -1.15
CA ASN A 66 -12.02 22.71 0.26
C ASN A 66 -10.76 21.91 0.61
N GLY A 67 -10.00 22.38 1.61
CA GLY A 67 -8.86 21.66 2.16
C GLY A 67 -9.25 20.71 3.29
N HIS A 68 -8.53 19.59 3.40
CA HIS A 68 -8.59 18.62 4.51
C HIS A 68 -7.18 18.39 5.03
N LEU A 69 -7.02 18.21 6.34
CA LEU A 69 -5.74 17.93 6.97
C LEU A 69 -5.75 16.56 7.64
N VAL A 70 -4.69 15.79 7.38
CA VAL A 70 -4.42 14.54 8.07
C VAL A 70 -3.04 14.64 8.68
N ILE A 71 -2.99 14.68 10.00
CA ILE A 71 -1.82 15.02 10.81
C ILE A 71 -1.39 13.77 11.57
N GLN A 72 -0.11 13.42 11.43
CA GLN A 72 0.48 12.28 12.11
C GLN A 72 1.69 12.69 12.95
N TYR A 73 1.68 12.24 14.20
CA TYR A 73 2.80 12.34 15.12
C TYR A 73 2.88 11.06 15.94
N ASN A 74 4.03 10.39 15.94
CA ASN A 74 4.26 9.10 16.59
C ASN A 74 5.72 8.99 17.04
N GLN A 75 6.10 7.89 17.69
CA GLN A 75 7.46 7.73 18.24
C GLN A 75 8.58 7.85 17.20
N ASP A 76 8.39 7.30 15.99
CA ASP A 76 9.37 7.42 14.91
C ASP A 76 9.57 8.88 14.45
N LEU A 77 8.48 9.66 14.48
CA LEU A 77 8.46 11.07 14.10
C LEU A 77 8.95 11.99 15.22
N ARG A 78 8.69 11.62 16.49
CA ARG A 78 9.26 12.24 17.69
C ARG A 78 10.77 12.24 17.67
N GLN A 79 11.38 11.08 17.41
CA GLN A 79 12.85 10.96 17.30
C GLN A 79 13.43 11.87 16.21
N LYS A 80 12.66 12.12 15.15
CA LYS A 80 13.05 13.01 14.05
C LYS A 80 12.67 14.47 14.29
N ARG A 81 12.05 14.80 15.43
CA ARG A 81 11.46 16.10 15.76
C ARG A 81 10.53 16.63 14.68
N GLN A 82 9.75 15.75 14.07
CA GLN A 82 8.92 16.06 12.91
C GLN A 82 7.47 15.70 13.12
N VAL A 83 6.59 16.41 12.45
CA VAL A 83 5.17 16.09 12.29
C VAL A 83 4.87 15.96 10.81
N ILE A 84 4.20 14.88 10.42
CA ILE A 84 3.75 14.72 9.03
C ILE A 84 2.37 15.32 8.90
N ILE A 85 2.19 16.17 7.89
CA ILE A 85 0.87 16.70 7.51
C ILE A 85 0.60 16.36 6.04
N CYS A 86 -0.52 15.71 5.79
CA CYS A 86 -1.06 15.51 4.45
C CYS A 86 -2.24 16.47 4.26
N ILE A 87 -2.08 17.37 3.30
CA ILE A 87 -3.09 18.33 2.88
C ILE A 87 -3.80 17.71 1.68
N LEU A 88 -5.12 17.54 1.75
CA LEU A 88 -5.91 17.00 0.64
C LEU A 88 -6.91 18.05 0.17
N ILE A 89 -7.04 18.23 -1.14
CA ILE A 89 -7.90 19.25 -1.73
C ILE A 89 -9.06 18.61 -2.49
N THR A 90 -10.27 19.08 -2.18
CA THR A 90 -11.49 18.78 -2.91
C THR A 90 -11.85 19.96 -3.80
N LEU A 91 -11.95 19.69 -5.10
CA LEU A 91 -12.42 20.64 -6.10
C LEU A 91 -13.96 20.65 -6.21
N PRO A 92 -14.55 21.75 -6.70
CA PRO A 92 -15.94 21.78 -7.15
C PRO A 92 -16.24 20.64 -8.12
N GLN A 93 -17.47 20.13 -8.10
CA GLN A 93 -17.85 18.97 -8.91
C GLN A 93 -17.61 19.20 -10.42
N GLU A 94 -17.93 20.38 -10.92
CA GLU A 94 -17.77 20.77 -12.33
C GLU A 94 -16.31 20.75 -12.80
N ILE A 95 -15.39 21.08 -11.90
CA ILE A 95 -13.95 21.11 -12.17
C ILE A 95 -13.34 19.73 -11.95
N ARG A 96 -13.86 18.96 -11.00
CA ARG A 96 -13.33 17.65 -10.60
C ARG A 96 -13.51 16.58 -11.68
N ASP A 97 -14.63 16.60 -12.42
CA ASP A 97 -14.86 15.66 -13.51
C ASP A 97 -14.02 16.03 -14.73
N THR A 98 -12.92 15.30 -14.94
CA THR A 98 -11.99 15.59 -16.05
C THR A 98 -12.63 15.53 -17.44
N SER A 99 -13.70 14.74 -17.62
CA SER A 99 -14.39 14.66 -18.91
C SER A 99 -15.24 15.90 -19.14
N LEU A 100 -16.04 16.29 -18.15
CA LEU A 100 -16.89 17.49 -18.22
C LEU A 100 -16.05 18.76 -18.29
N LEU A 101 -15.00 18.85 -17.47
CA LEU A 101 -14.08 19.98 -17.49
C LEU A 101 -13.43 20.13 -18.87
N TYR A 102 -12.93 19.04 -19.45
CA TYR A 102 -12.30 19.12 -20.77
C TYR A 102 -13.29 19.57 -21.86
N GLN A 103 -14.53 19.05 -21.85
CA GLN A 103 -15.57 19.50 -22.78
C GLN A 103 -15.83 21.00 -22.65
N LYS A 104 -15.91 21.50 -21.42
CA LYS A 104 -16.08 22.94 -21.13
C LYS A 104 -14.90 23.78 -21.62
N LEU A 105 -13.66 23.35 -21.34
CA LEU A 105 -12.46 24.09 -21.78
C LEU A 105 -12.33 24.19 -23.31
N VAL A 106 -12.75 23.16 -24.04
CA VAL A 106 -12.78 23.19 -25.51
C VAL A 106 -13.91 24.09 -26.02
N ALA A 107 -15.09 24.02 -25.40
CA ALA A 107 -16.23 24.87 -25.76
C ALA A 107 -15.93 26.36 -25.52
N ASP A 108 -15.24 26.67 -24.42
CA ASP A 108 -14.81 28.02 -24.04
C ASP A 108 -13.55 28.48 -24.81
N LEU A 109 -13.06 27.68 -25.78
CA LEU A 109 -11.85 27.91 -26.58
C LEU A 109 -10.57 28.17 -25.75
N GLN A 110 -10.52 27.69 -24.50
CA GLN A 110 -9.36 27.88 -23.62
C GLN A 110 -8.22 26.90 -23.90
N VAL A 111 -8.49 25.79 -24.59
CA VAL A 111 -7.49 24.79 -25.00
C VAL A 111 -7.83 24.20 -26.36
N GLU A 112 -6.80 23.90 -27.15
CA GLU A 112 -6.99 23.18 -28.41
C GLU A 112 -7.50 21.75 -28.17
N PRO A 113 -8.28 21.18 -29.10
CA PRO A 113 -8.74 19.80 -29.03
C PRO A 113 -7.56 18.81 -29.01
N ALA A 114 -7.24 18.26 -27.84
CA ALA A 114 -6.21 17.26 -27.67
C ALA A 114 -6.66 15.88 -28.19
N PRO A 115 -5.84 15.20 -29.03
CA PRO A 115 -6.27 14.01 -29.76
C PRO A 115 -6.37 12.75 -28.89
N THR A 116 -5.62 12.66 -27.79
CA THR A 116 -5.56 11.43 -26.96
C THR A 116 -6.20 11.63 -25.59
N PRO A 117 -6.86 10.59 -25.02
CA PRO A 117 -7.39 10.64 -23.66
C PRO A 117 -6.35 11.05 -22.61
N ARG A 118 -5.08 10.64 -22.80
CA ARG A 118 -3.97 10.99 -21.91
C ARG A 118 -3.65 12.49 -21.95
N LYS A 119 -3.54 13.08 -23.15
CA LYS A 119 -3.31 14.53 -23.30
C LYS A 119 -4.47 15.35 -22.72
N ARG A 120 -5.72 14.93 -23.00
CA ARG A 120 -6.94 15.55 -22.42
C ARG A 120 -6.90 15.56 -20.90
N LYS A 121 -6.55 14.42 -20.28
CA LYS A 121 -6.40 14.30 -18.83
C LYS A 121 -5.30 15.20 -18.27
N ASN A 122 -4.15 15.29 -18.96
CA ASN A 122 -3.05 16.14 -18.52
C ASN A 122 -3.42 17.63 -18.55
N LEU A 123 -4.11 18.09 -19.60
CA LEU A 123 -4.62 19.47 -19.69
C LEU A 123 -5.63 19.77 -18.56
N ALA A 124 -6.59 18.87 -18.35
CA ALA A 124 -7.54 19.00 -17.25
C ALA A 124 -6.84 19.08 -15.88
N ILE A 125 -5.82 18.25 -15.64
CA ILE A 125 -5.04 18.29 -14.40
C ILE A 125 -4.24 19.59 -14.27
N ALA A 126 -3.64 20.09 -15.34
CA ALA A 126 -2.91 21.36 -15.33
C ALA A 126 -3.84 22.50 -14.94
N TYR A 127 -4.99 22.61 -15.61
CA TYR A 127 -6.04 23.59 -15.28
C TYR A 127 -6.49 23.48 -13.83
N GLN A 128 -6.74 22.25 -13.35
CA GLN A 128 -7.12 22.01 -11.95
C GLN A 128 -6.04 22.50 -10.96
N LYS A 129 -4.76 22.31 -11.27
CA LYS A 129 -3.66 22.81 -10.42
C LYS A 129 -3.65 24.33 -10.38
N ASP A 130 -3.80 24.98 -11.54
CA ASP A 130 -3.82 26.44 -11.62
C ASP A 130 -5.05 27.01 -10.91
N PHE A 131 -6.19 26.33 -11.01
CA PHE A 131 -7.39 26.67 -10.24
C PHE A 131 -7.16 26.63 -8.72
N ILE A 132 -6.49 25.58 -8.23
CA ILE A 132 -6.14 25.46 -6.79
C ILE A 132 -5.23 26.62 -6.35
N LYS A 133 -4.24 26.98 -7.17
CA LYS A 133 -3.30 28.07 -6.87
C LYS A 133 -3.95 29.44 -6.81
N LYS A 134 -4.99 29.66 -7.61
CA LYS A 134 -5.78 30.91 -7.62
C LYS A 134 -6.72 31.01 -6.43
N ASP A 135 -7.32 29.90 -6.04
CA ASP A 135 -8.31 29.87 -4.95
C ASP A 135 -7.65 29.98 -3.57
N PHE A 136 -6.51 29.32 -3.36
CA PHE A 136 -5.72 29.49 -2.13
C PHE A 136 -4.68 30.59 -2.30
N LYS A 137 -4.63 31.53 -1.37
CA LYS A 137 -3.69 32.65 -1.40
C LYS A 137 -2.65 32.56 -0.29
N GLU A 138 -1.47 33.10 -0.57
CA GLU A 138 -0.45 33.36 0.44
C GLU A 138 -0.87 34.47 1.40
N ARG A 139 -0.10 34.67 2.49
CA ARG A 139 -0.39 35.72 3.49
C ARG A 139 -0.37 37.14 2.90
N ASP A 140 0.45 37.35 1.87
CA ASP A 140 0.59 38.61 1.13
C ASP A 140 -0.49 38.78 0.04
N GLY A 141 -1.43 37.83 -0.08
CA GLY A 141 -2.49 37.85 -1.10
C GLY A 141 -2.05 37.36 -2.48
N SER A 142 -0.79 36.96 -2.66
CA SER A 142 -0.31 36.36 -3.91
C SER A 142 -0.84 34.92 -4.11
N GLU A 143 -0.80 34.44 -5.35
CA GLU A 143 -1.20 33.06 -5.66
C GLU A 143 -0.33 32.05 -4.91
N ASN A 144 -0.94 30.94 -4.49
CA ASN A 144 -0.21 29.89 -3.80
C ASN A 144 0.85 29.27 -4.72
N ARG A 145 2.11 29.30 -4.27
CA ARG A 145 3.27 28.78 -5.01
C ARG A 145 3.49 27.28 -4.79
N GLU A 146 2.71 26.68 -3.90
CA GLU A 146 2.84 25.29 -3.50
C GLU A 146 2.45 24.32 -4.61
N GLU A 147 3.24 23.25 -4.79
CA GLU A 147 2.93 22.20 -5.74
C GLU A 147 1.96 21.17 -5.15
N PHE A 148 0.91 20.85 -5.91
CA PHE A 148 -0.05 19.80 -5.60
C PHE A 148 0.08 18.61 -6.55
N HIS A 149 -0.10 17.41 -5.99
CA HIS A 149 -0.04 16.14 -6.69
C HIS A 149 -1.45 15.61 -6.93
N SER A 150 -1.75 15.26 -8.19
CA SER A 150 -3.06 14.68 -8.53
C SER A 150 -3.09 13.20 -8.15
N LEU A 151 -4.06 12.81 -7.31
CA LEU A 151 -4.28 11.42 -6.91
C LEU A 151 -4.64 10.52 -8.10
N GLU A 152 -5.25 11.09 -9.14
CA GLU A 152 -5.63 10.35 -10.33
C GLU A 152 -4.48 10.18 -11.33
N HIS A 153 -3.39 10.92 -11.18
CA HIS A 153 -2.23 10.82 -12.04
C HIS A 153 -1.28 9.73 -11.53
N GLU A 154 -0.99 8.73 -12.36
CA GLU A 154 -0.28 7.52 -11.95
C GLU A 154 1.09 7.80 -11.30
N LYS A 155 1.86 8.75 -11.86
CA LYS A 155 3.16 9.14 -11.31
C LYS A 155 3.08 9.96 -10.01
N GLN A 156 1.89 10.44 -9.64
CA GLN A 156 1.66 11.36 -8.53
C GLN A 156 0.71 10.74 -7.49
N ARG A 157 0.67 9.40 -7.36
CA ARG A 157 -0.14 8.72 -6.34
C ARG A 157 0.48 8.84 -4.94
N ILE A 158 -0.35 8.70 -3.91
CA ILE A 158 0.15 8.57 -2.54
C ILE A 158 0.77 7.19 -2.36
N TYR A 159 2.03 7.21 -1.96
CA TYR A 159 2.82 6.03 -1.63
C TYR A 159 3.20 6.00 -0.16
N ILE A 160 3.15 4.82 0.44
CA ILE A 160 3.73 4.55 1.76
C ILE A 160 4.93 3.65 1.57
N TYR A 161 6.06 4.06 2.15
CA TYR A 161 7.33 3.38 2.04
C TYR A 161 7.58 2.53 3.28
N ASN A 162 8.34 1.46 3.12
CA ASN A 162 8.99 0.80 4.24
C ASN A 162 10.26 1.58 4.66
N VAL A 163 10.87 1.19 5.78
CA VAL A 163 12.13 1.73 6.31
C VAL A 163 13.22 1.84 5.23
N ASP A 164 13.27 0.89 4.30
CA ASP A 164 14.25 0.83 3.20
C ASP A 164 13.90 1.67 1.96
N SER A 165 12.97 2.62 2.07
CA SER A 165 12.43 3.38 0.93
C SER A 165 11.79 2.51 -0.17
N VAL A 166 11.44 1.26 0.13
CA VAL A 166 10.67 0.41 -0.78
C VAL A 166 9.20 0.81 -0.69
N VAL A 167 8.61 1.16 -1.83
CA VAL A 167 7.19 1.49 -1.93
C VAL A 167 6.35 0.27 -1.54
N LYS A 168 5.75 0.31 -0.35
CA LYS A 168 4.98 -0.81 0.24
C LYS A 168 3.53 -0.75 -0.23
N LEU A 169 2.93 0.43 -0.13
CA LEU A 169 1.51 0.63 -0.41
C LEU A 169 1.30 1.78 -1.40
N GLU A 170 0.27 1.64 -2.23
CA GLU A 170 -0.23 2.71 -3.09
C GLU A 170 -1.73 2.92 -2.90
N LEU A 171 -2.18 4.17 -2.95
CA LEU A 171 -3.59 4.51 -3.02
C LEU A 171 -4.04 4.60 -4.48
N ARG A 172 -5.02 3.79 -4.87
CA ARG A 172 -5.59 3.83 -6.23
C ARG A 172 -7.08 3.51 -6.25
N LYS A 173 -7.75 3.86 -7.35
CA LYS A 173 -9.12 3.40 -7.66
C LYS A 173 -9.08 1.94 -8.10
N SER A 174 -10.00 1.16 -7.55
CA SER A 174 -10.15 -0.26 -7.85
C SER A 174 -11.62 -0.60 -8.03
N ASP A 175 -11.89 -1.44 -9.02
CA ASP A 175 -13.24 -1.83 -9.37
C ASP A 175 -13.80 -2.84 -8.37
N TYR A 176 -15.08 -2.69 -8.09
CA TYR A 176 -15.85 -3.71 -7.41
C TYR A 176 -16.12 -4.89 -8.36
N PRO A 177 -16.22 -6.12 -7.82
CA PRO A 177 -16.79 -7.23 -8.59
C PRO A 177 -18.18 -6.86 -9.11
N LYS A 178 -18.48 -7.18 -10.38
CA LYS A 178 -19.77 -6.85 -11.03
C LYS A 178 -20.98 -7.28 -10.20
N ALA A 179 -20.92 -8.47 -9.59
CA ALA A 179 -21.98 -8.98 -8.71
C ALA A 179 -22.21 -8.09 -7.49
N LYS A 180 -21.14 -7.57 -6.88
CA LYS A 180 -21.21 -6.65 -5.74
C LYS A 180 -21.80 -5.31 -6.15
N VAL A 181 -21.43 -4.78 -7.31
CA VAL A 181 -22.05 -3.54 -7.86
C VAL A 181 -23.55 -3.73 -8.03
N ARG A 182 -23.98 -4.83 -8.65
CA ARG A 182 -25.42 -5.16 -8.82
C ARG A 182 -26.15 -5.24 -7.48
N GLN A 183 -25.57 -5.91 -6.49
CA GLN A 183 -26.16 -6.03 -5.15
C GLN A 183 -26.30 -4.66 -4.47
N MET A 184 -25.26 -3.83 -4.51
CA MET A 184 -25.29 -2.48 -3.94
C MET A 184 -26.30 -1.57 -4.66
N GLN A 185 -26.42 -1.72 -5.98
CA GLN A 185 -27.41 -0.98 -6.77
C GLN A 185 -28.83 -1.37 -6.36
N LYS A 186 -29.16 -2.67 -6.30
CA LYS A 186 -30.46 -3.15 -5.82
C LYS A 186 -30.83 -2.60 -4.45
N TYR A 187 -29.92 -2.72 -3.48
CA TYR A 187 -30.15 -2.19 -2.14
C TYR A 187 -30.35 -0.66 -2.14
N ALA A 188 -29.57 0.07 -2.94
CA ALA A 188 -29.72 1.52 -3.06
C ALA A 188 -31.07 1.91 -3.69
N ASP A 189 -31.53 1.17 -4.69
CA ASP A 189 -32.81 1.39 -5.38
C ASP A 189 -33.98 1.08 -4.43
N GLU A 190 -33.91 -0.01 -3.68
CA GLU A 190 -34.90 -0.36 -2.64
C GLU A 190 -34.99 0.71 -1.54
N GLN A 191 -33.86 1.24 -1.09
CA GLN A 191 -33.82 2.34 -0.10
C GLN A 191 -34.33 3.66 -0.68
N ALA A 192 -34.03 3.95 -1.95
CA ALA A 192 -34.51 5.14 -2.64
C ALA A 192 -36.04 5.09 -2.78
N LEU A 193 -36.59 3.94 -3.19
CA LEU A 193 -38.02 3.69 -3.25
C LEU A 193 -38.71 3.91 -1.89
N LYS A 194 -38.15 3.35 -0.81
CA LYS A 194 -38.65 3.53 0.57
C LYS A 194 -38.61 4.98 1.05
N GLN A 195 -37.70 5.79 0.54
CA GLN A 195 -37.52 7.20 0.93
C GLN A 195 -38.10 8.19 -0.08
N GLY A 196 -38.80 7.74 -1.13
CA GLY A 196 -39.32 8.60 -2.19
C GLY A 196 -38.23 9.36 -2.97
N LYS A 197 -36.99 8.86 -3.00
CA LYS A 197 -35.86 9.49 -3.68
C LYS A 197 -35.61 8.84 -5.04
N PRO A 198 -35.10 9.59 -6.03
CA PRO A 198 -34.74 9.01 -7.31
C PRO A 198 -33.57 8.00 -7.14
N PRO A 199 -33.57 6.91 -7.92
CA PRO A 199 -32.48 5.94 -7.91
C PRO A 199 -31.17 6.62 -8.34
N ARG A 200 -30.09 6.33 -7.62
CA ARG A 200 -28.77 6.89 -7.89
C ARG A 200 -27.83 5.82 -8.43
N LYS A 201 -27.03 6.17 -9.43
CA LYS A 201 -26.00 5.28 -9.96
C LYS A 201 -24.89 5.07 -8.93
N ILE A 202 -24.69 3.83 -8.50
CA ILE A 202 -23.57 3.47 -7.62
C ILE A 202 -22.28 3.38 -8.44
N SER A 203 -21.22 4.04 -7.94
CA SER A 203 -19.89 3.94 -8.55
C SER A 203 -19.42 2.49 -8.59
N GLY A 204 -18.99 2.04 -9.77
CA GLY A 204 -18.38 0.71 -9.96
C GLY A 204 -16.99 0.59 -9.34
N SER A 205 -16.36 1.72 -8.99
CA SER A 205 -15.00 1.76 -8.43
C SER A 205 -14.96 2.50 -7.09
N ARG A 206 -13.92 2.19 -6.31
CA ARG A 206 -13.62 2.85 -5.03
C ARG A 206 -12.14 3.09 -4.88
N TRP A 207 -11.77 4.10 -4.09
CA TRP A 207 -10.41 4.22 -3.61
C TRP A 207 -10.13 3.16 -2.55
N THR A 208 -8.95 2.54 -2.62
CA THR A 208 -8.48 1.62 -1.59
C THR A 208 -6.96 1.50 -1.63
N TRP A 209 -6.36 1.13 -0.51
CA TRP A 209 -4.93 0.86 -0.41
C TRP A 209 -4.60 -0.49 -1.00
N HIS A 210 -3.53 -0.56 -1.77
CA HIS A 210 -3.01 -1.76 -2.41
C HIS A 210 -1.55 -1.97 -2.05
N LEU A 211 -1.13 -3.24 -2.04
CA LEU A 211 0.29 -3.56 -2.12
C LEU A 211 0.81 -3.17 -3.50
N THR A 212 2.02 -2.60 -3.54
CA THR A 212 2.64 -2.35 -4.84
C THR A 212 3.06 -3.68 -5.48
N PRO A 213 3.15 -3.76 -6.82
CA PRO A 213 3.67 -4.94 -7.49
C PRO A 213 5.06 -5.34 -6.99
N VAL A 214 5.92 -4.34 -6.71
CA VAL A 214 7.28 -4.53 -6.17
C VAL A 214 7.24 -5.23 -4.81
N TYR A 215 6.36 -4.79 -3.92
CA TYR A 215 6.25 -5.36 -2.58
C TYR A 215 5.56 -6.73 -2.60
N MET A 216 4.57 -6.95 -3.46
CA MET A 216 3.97 -8.27 -3.68
C MET A 216 5.00 -9.30 -4.14
N ASP A 217 5.86 -8.93 -5.10
CA ASP A 217 6.93 -9.79 -5.60
C ASP A 217 7.99 -10.08 -4.54
N LEU A 218 8.24 -9.13 -3.64
CA LEU A 218 9.11 -9.32 -2.48
C LEU A 218 8.53 -10.36 -1.52
N ILE A 219 7.28 -10.18 -1.05
CA ILE A 219 6.58 -11.13 -0.17
C ILE A 219 6.61 -12.54 -0.78
N PHE A 220 6.22 -12.64 -2.05
CA PHE A 220 6.22 -13.91 -2.78
C PHE A 220 7.61 -14.54 -2.84
N SER A 221 8.64 -13.77 -3.18
CA SER A 221 10.00 -14.26 -3.31
C SER A 221 10.58 -14.74 -1.99
N VAL A 222 10.38 -14.00 -0.89
CA VAL A 222 10.86 -14.40 0.44
C VAL A 222 10.19 -15.71 0.88
N ALA A 223 8.87 -15.80 0.76
CA ALA A 223 8.10 -16.99 1.11
C ALA A 223 8.54 -18.21 0.28
N LYS A 224 8.68 -18.02 -1.04
CA LYS A 224 9.14 -19.07 -1.95
C LYS A 224 10.45 -19.68 -1.46
N VAL A 225 11.44 -18.85 -1.14
CA VAL A 225 12.76 -19.38 -0.78
C VAL A 225 12.75 -20.00 0.62
N GLU A 226 11.89 -19.57 1.56
CA GLU A 226 11.77 -20.27 2.85
C GLU A 226 11.18 -21.67 2.69
N ILE A 227 10.12 -21.78 1.89
CA ILE A 227 9.52 -23.08 1.57
C ILE A 227 10.53 -23.97 0.84
N ASP A 228 11.21 -23.46 -0.20
CA ASP A 228 12.21 -24.21 -0.95
C ASP A 228 13.37 -24.69 -0.04
N LYS A 229 13.80 -23.86 0.92
CA LYS A 229 14.84 -24.22 1.89
C LYS A 229 14.41 -25.38 2.79
N LYS A 230 13.19 -25.33 3.34
CA LYS A 230 12.64 -26.41 4.18
C LYS A 230 12.49 -27.71 3.38
N ILE A 231 11.99 -27.64 2.14
CA ILE A 231 11.91 -28.80 1.24
C ILE A 231 13.30 -29.39 0.99
N LEU A 232 14.31 -28.56 0.74
CA LEU A 232 15.67 -29.03 0.49
C LEU A 232 16.26 -29.77 1.70
N ILE A 233 16.12 -29.20 2.91
CA ILE A 233 16.56 -29.84 4.15
C ILE A 233 15.90 -31.21 4.32
N LYS A 234 14.58 -31.30 4.08
CA LYS A 234 13.84 -32.57 4.16
C LYS A 234 14.33 -33.59 3.13
N LYS A 235 14.62 -33.17 1.89
CA LYS A 235 15.24 -34.05 0.87
C LYS A 235 16.60 -34.58 1.30
N ASP A 236 17.44 -33.73 1.88
CA ASP A 236 18.78 -34.12 2.31
C ASP A 236 18.75 -35.07 3.50
N LEU A 237 17.81 -34.88 4.44
CA LEU A 237 17.55 -35.81 5.54
C LEU A 237 17.13 -37.20 5.03
N ILE A 238 16.15 -37.26 4.12
CA ILE A 238 15.68 -38.53 3.52
C ILE A 238 16.84 -39.29 2.85
N LYS A 239 17.67 -38.59 2.08
CA LYS A 239 18.85 -39.20 1.43
C LYS A 239 19.84 -39.76 2.46
N LYS A 240 20.12 -39.02 3.54
CA LYS A 240 21.03 -39.49 4.61
C LYS A 240 20.47 -40.74 5.29
N THR A 241 19.18 -40.76 5.64
CA THR A 241 18.54 -41.91 6.30
C THR A 241 18.57 -43.17 5.45
N VAL A 242 18.29 -43.06 4.14
CA VAL A 242 18.35 -44.20 3.21
C VAL A 242 19.78 -44.73 3.05
N THR A 243 20.76 -43.82 3.01
CA THR A 243 22.18 -44.20 2.89
C THR A 243 22.66 -44.93 4.15
N GLN A 244 22.19 -44.52 5.33
CA GLN A 244 22.49 -45.17 6.60
C GLN A 244 21.80 -46.53 6.78
N SER A 245 20.58 -46.70 6.23
CA SER A 245 19.83 -47.96 6.33
C SER A 245 20.22 -49.01 5.29
N LYS A 246 21.20 -48.73 4.42
CA LYS A 246 21.60 -49.58 3.26
C LYS A 246 20.43 -49.98 2.34
N ALA A 247 19.32 -49.26 2.40
CA ALA A 247 18.17 -49.50 1.54
C ALA A 247 18.43 -48.95 0.12
N ASN A 248 17.76 -49.51 -0.89
CA ASN A 248 17.85 -49.01 -2.26
C ASN A 248 17.44 -47.52 -2.33
N MET A 249 18.23 -46.72 -3.05
CA MET A 249 17.98 -45.29 -3.19
C MET A 249 16.62 -45.02 -3.86
N PRO A 250 15.70 -44.29 -3.22
CA PRO A 250 14.40 -43.97 -3.81
C PRO A 250 14.58 -43.09 -5.06
N THR A 251 13.69 -43.28 -6.03
CA THR A 251 13.68 -42.47 -7.25
C THR A 251 13.45 -40.98 -6.94
N LYS A 252 13.87 -40.09 -7.85
CA LYS A 252 13.69 -38.63 -7.70
C LYS A 252 12.24 -38.23 -7.39
N ASP A 253 11.27 -38.95 -7.96
CA ASP A 253 9.84 -38.69 -7.75
C ASP A 253 9.34 -39.14 -6.37
N VAL A 254 9.88 -40.23 -5.83
CA VAL A 254 9.57 -40.69 -4.47
C VAL A 254 10.15 -39.69 -3.45
N ILE A 255 11.40 -39.26 -3.62
CA ILE A 255 12.01 -38.22 -2.78
C ILE A 255 11.22 -36.92 -2.85
N LYS A 256 10.75 -36.52 -4.04
CA LYS A 256 9.91 -35.32 -4.22
C LYS A 256 8.52 -35.44 -3.57
N ARG A 257 7.98 -36.66 -3.44
CA ARG A 257 6.72 -36.92 -2.71
C ARG A 257 6.94 -36.88 -1.20
N GLN A 258 7.99 -37.53 -0.70
CA GLN A 258 8.31 -37.62 0.73
C GLN A 258 8.84 -36.30 1.31
N ALA A 259 9.53 -35.48 0.51
CA ALA A 259 10.00 -34.17 0.94
C ALA A 259 8.93 -33.06 0.87
N ARG A 260 7.65 -33.43 0.75
CA ARG A 260 6.54 -32.49 0.91
C ARG A 260 6.51 -32.00 2.36
N LEU A 261 6.21 -30.73 2.50
CA LEU A 261 6.02 -30.14 3.83
C LEU A 261 4.62 -30.45 4.33
N GLU A 262 4.53 -30.73 5.62
CA GLU A 262 3.27 -30.78 6.36
C GLU A 262 2.73 -29.36 6.59
N PRO A 263 1.43 -29.20 6.92
CA PRO A 263 0.83 -27.89 7.16
C PRO A 263 1.57 -27.04 8.21
N SER A 264 2.06 -27.66 9.29
CA SER A 264 2.85 -27.00 10.33
C SER A 264 4.21 -26.51 9.81
N GLU A 265 4.86 -27.29 8.95
CA GLU A 265 6.15 -26.92 8.33
C GLU A 265 5.98 -25.77 7.33
N TYR A 266 4.86 -25.70 6.60
CA TYR A 266 4.53 -24.53 5.78
C TYR A 266 4.34 -23.28 6.62
N ARG A 267 3.58 -23.37 7.73
CA ARG A 267 3.40 -22.26 8.69
C ARG A 267 4.74 -21.75 9.21
N GLU A 268 5.60 -22.66 9.65
CA GLU A 268 6.93 -22.30 10.16
C GLU A 268 7.79 -21.64 9.07
N ALA A 269 7.79 -22.19 7.85
CA ALA A 269 8.54 -21.64 6.73
C ALA A 269 8.14 -20.19 6.41
N ILE A 270 6.85 -19.88 6.45
CA ILE A 270 6.35 -18.55 6.04
C ILE A 270 6.09 -17.60 7.21
N SER A 271 6.38 -17.99 8.45
CA SER A 271 6.10 -17.18 9.66
C SER A 271 6.66 -15.76 9.57
N ASN A 272 7.90 -15.61 9.13
CA ASN A 272 8.53 -14.30 8.89
C ASN A 272 7.79 -13.44 7.85
N VAL A 273 7.22 -14.08 6.83
CA VAL A 273 6.46 -13.39 5.77
C VAL A 273 5.04 -13.08 6.21
N ALA A 274 4.42 -13.96 7.00
CA ALA A 274 3.14 -13.69 7.65
C ALA A 274 3.26 -12.45 8.55
N PHE A 275 4.33 -12.33 9.32
CA PHE A 275 4.61 -11.13 10.10
C PHE A 275 4.74 -9.85 9.25
N MET A 276 5.46 -9.90 8.11
CA MET A 276 5.51 -8.76 7.18
C MET A 276 4.12 -8.32 6.70
N VAL A 277 3.23 -9.28 6.48
CA VAL A 277 1.85 -9.02 6.08
C VAL A 277 1.05 -8.46 7.24
N ASP A 278 1.18 -8.98 8.45
CA ASP A 278 0.47 -8.51 9.63
C ASP A 278 0.80 -7.05 10.00
N THR A 279 2.00 -6.58 9.68
CA THR A 279 2.36 -5.15 9.84
C THR A 279 1.72 -4.22 8.79
N ILE A 280 1.06 -4.77 7.76
CA ILE A 280 0.34 -3.99 6.76
C ILE A 280 -1.05 -3.65 7.33
N PRO A 281 -1.51 -2.41 7.22
CA PRO A 281 -2.91 -2.12 7.47
C PRO A 281 -3.84 -2.99 6.60
N MET A 282 -4.72 -3.72 7.28
CA MET A 282 -5.72 -4.54 6.62
C MET A 282 -6.79 -3.63 6.04
N PHE A 283 -6.74 -3.41 4.73
CA PHE A 283 -7.77 -2.75 3.94
C PHE A 283 -8.23 -3.72 2.85
N GLY A 284 -9.43 -3.53 2.31
CA GLY A 284 -9.95 -4.50 1.33
C GLY A 284 -9.09 -4.66 0.07
N GLY A 285 -8.31 -3.65 -0.34
CA GLY A 285 -7.35 -3.77 -1.44
C GLY A 285 -6.10 -4.57 -1.06
N THR A 286 -5.41 -4.20 0.03
CA THR A 286 -4.22 -4.92 0.53
C THR A 286 -4.51 -6.40 0.79
N LEU A 287 -5.67 -6.70 1.38
CA LEU A 287 -6.13 -8.06 1.59
C LEU A 287 -6.32 -8.84 0.28
N ALA A 288 -6.88 -8.20 -0.76
CA ALA A 288 -7.04 -8.84 -2.06
C ALA A 288 -5.67 -9.14 -2.69
N ASP A 289 -4.71 -8.22 -2.56
CA ASP A 289 -3.35 -8.39 -3.08
C ASP A 289 -2.58 -9.49 -2.32
N VAL A 290 -2.67 -9.53 -1.00
CA VAL A 290 -2.15 -10.65 -0.17
C VAL A 290 -2.77 -11.96 -0.62
N GLY A 291 -4.09 -11.98 -0.82
CA GLY A 291 -4.80 -13.16 -1.33
C GLY A 291 -4.25 -13.66 -2.67
N GLN A 292 -3.86 -12.76 -3.58
CA GLN A 292 -3.21 -13.14 -4.85
C GLN A 292 -1.83 -13.77 -4.63
N VAL A 293 -1.01 -13.18 -3.73
CA VAL A 293 0.30 -13.75 -3.38
C VAL A 293 0.16 -15.15 -2.80
N VAL A 294 -0.77 -15.33 -1.87
CA VAL A 294 -1.05 -16.61 -1.23
C VAL A 294 -1.55 -17.64 -2.25
N GLN A 295 -2.50 -17.27 -3.11
CA GLN A 295 -2.99 -18.15 -4.18
C GLN A 295 -1.86 -18.59 -5.12
N LYS A 296 -0.92 -17.68 -5.44
CA LYS A 296 0.24 -18.00 -6.27
C LYS A 296 1.19 -18.99 -5.58
N LEU A 297 1.44 -18.80 -4.28
CA LEU A 297 2.24 -19.73 -3.47
C LEU A 297 1.57 -21.11 -3.36
N GLU A 298 0.27 -21.14 -3.06
CA GLU A 298 -0.53 -22.38 -3.02
C GLU A 298 -0.49 -23.11 -4.35
N LYS A 299 -0.75 -22.42 -5.47
CA LYS A 299 -0.68 -23.04 -6.80
C LYS A 299 0.69 -23.65 -7.08
N GLN A 300 1.77 -22.99 -6.66
CA GLN A 300 3.13 -23.45 -6.90
C GLN A 300 3.53 -24.63 -6.01
N PHE A 301 3.18 -24.61 -4.72
CA PHE A 301 3.69 -25.55 -3.72
C PHE A 301 2.69 -26.65 -3.32
N ASN A 302 1.39 -26.39 -3.47
CA ASN A 302 0.31 -27.32 -3.13
C ASN A 302 -0.26 -28.06 -4.37
N ARG A 303 0.61 -28.31 -5.37
CA ARG A 303 0.37 -29.09 -6.61
C ARG A 303 -0.98 -28.86 -7.32
N GLY A 304 -1.26 -27.63 -7.74
CA GLY A 304 -2.32 -27.40 -8.74
C GLY A 304 -3.75 -27.81 -8.35
N GLN A 305 -4.03 -28.24 -7.12
CA GLN A 305 -5.38 -28.57 -6.64
C GLN A 305 -6.30 -27.35 -6.53
N ALA A 306 -5.79 -26.15 -6.77
CA ALA A 306 -6.60 -24.97 -7.06
C ALA A 306 -7.26 -25.05 -8.46
N HIS A 307 -7.91 -26.17 -8.79
CA HIS A 307 -8.81 -26.21 -9.93
C HIS A 307 -10.15 -25.62 -9.50
N LYS A 308 -10.61 -24.59 -10.24
CA LYS A 308 -12.03 -24.27 -10.28
C LYS A 308 -12.75 -25.53 -10.73
N ALA A 309 -13.60 -26.11 -9.89
CA ALA A 309 -14.58 -27.08 -10.34
C ALA A 309 -15.40 -26.43 -11.46
N LYS A 310 -15.16 -26.84 -12.70
CA LYS A 310 -16.05 -26.58 -13.82
C LYS A 310 -16.99 -27.77 -13.90
N GLY A 311 -18.28 -27.52 -13.67
CA GLY A 311 -19.36 -28.47 -13.92
C GLY A 311 -19.63 -29.42 -12.77
N ALA A 312 -20.92 -29.50 -12.43
CA ALA A 312 -21.58 -30.42 -11.50
C ALA A 312 -21.14 -30.37 -10.02
N TRP A 313 -22.15 -30.40 -9.15
CA TRP A 313 -22.05 -30.39 -7.69
C TRP A 313 -21.43 -31.70 -7.16
N ALA A 314 -20.15 -31.94 -7.47
CA ALA A 314 -19.37 -32.92 -6.74
C ALA A 314 -19.18 -32.38 -5.32
N THR A 315 -19.63 -33.15 -4.33
CA THR A 315 -19.44 -32.95 -2.89
C THR A 315 -18.05 -32.38 -2.63
N GLN A 316 -17.98 -31.08 -2.33
CA GLN A 316 -16.72 -30.36 -2.15
C GLN A 316 -15.98 -30.96 -0.95
N LYS A 317 -15.06 -31.90 -1.18
CA LYS A 317 -14.01 -32.17 -0.20
C LYS A 317 -13.29 -30.85 -0.01
N LYS A 318 -13.35 -30.28 1.21
CA LYS A 318 -12.60 -29.08 1.58
C LYS A 318 -11.13 -29.33 1.24
N VAL A 319 -10.64 -28.67 0.20
CA VAL A 319 -9.22 -28.72 -0.14
C VAL A 319 -8.48 -28.00 0.99
N HIS A 320 -7.58 -28.71 1.66
CA HIS A 320 -6.75 -28.12 2.69
C HIS A 320 -5.70 -27.21 2.03
N LEU A 321 -5.71 -25.93 2.41
CA LEU A 321 -4.85 -24.88 1.86
C LEU A 321 -3.92 -24.37 2.97
N PRO A 322 -2.83 -25.09 3.28
CA PRO A 322 -2.03 -24.86 4.47
C PRO A 322 -1.32 -23.49 4.48
N ILE A 323 -1.00 -22.91 3.32
CA ILE A 323 -0.43 -21.56 3.21
C ILE A 323 -1.54 -20.52 3.43
N THR A 324 -2.75 -20.76 2.92
CA THR A 324 -3.92 -19.91 3.17
C THR A 324 -4.28 -19.83 4.64
N GLU A 325 -4.24 -20.97 5.33
CA GLU A 325 -4.47 -21.02 6.78
C GLU A 325 -3.33 -20.36 7.55
N ALA A 326 -2.08 -20.53 7.11
CA ALA A 326 -0.90 -19.92 7.73
C ALA A 326 -0.90 -18.38 7.71
N PHE A 327 -1.45 -17.77 6.67
CA PHE A 327 -1.63 -16.30 6.61
C PHE A 327 -2.90 -15.81 7.34
N ASP A 328 -3.70 -16.71 7.89
CA ASP A 328 -4.99 -16.43 8.55
C ASP A 328 -5.84 -15.39 7.79
N ILE A 329 -6.08 -15.67 6.50
CA ILE A 329 -6.80 -14.73 5.61
C ILE A 329 -8.18 -14.36 6.18
N GLN A 330 -8.80 -15.23 6.98
CA GLN A 330 -10.10 -14.95 7.60
C GLN A 330 -10.00 -13.91 8.72
N ARG A 331 -8.98 -13.99 9.58
CA ARG A 331 -8.67 -12.92 10.53
C ARG A 331 -8.39 -11.61 9.79
N LEU A 332 -7.55 -11.64 8.75
CA LEU A 332 -7.23 -10.45 7.96
C LEU A 332 -8.48 -9.83 7.31
N LYS A 333 -9.42 -10.66 6.83
CA LYS A 333 -10.75 -10.23 6.32
C LYS A 333 -11.58 -9.51 7.38
N LYS A 334 -11.64 -10.09 8.58
CA LYS A 334 -12.40 -9.52 9.70
C LYS A 334 -11.83 -8.15 10.07
N GLU A 335 -10.52 -8.06 10.28
CA GLU A 335 -9.82 -6.82 10.62
C GLU A 335 -9.93 -5.75 9.53
N ALA A 336 -9.88 -6.16 8.25
CA ALA A 336 -10.07 -5.25 7.14
C ALA A 336 -11.42 -4.54 7.16
N SER A 337 -12.46 -5.24 7.63
CA SER A 337 -13.81 -4.68 7.75
C SER A 337 -13.89 -3.64 8.87
N TYR A 338 -13.29 -3.92 10.04
CA TYR A 338 -13.24 -3.01 11.18
C TYR A 338 -12.41 -1.74 10.91
N SER A 339 -11.34 -1.84 10.11
CA SER A 339 -10.49 -0.69 9.75
C SER A 339 -11.23 0.47 9.06
N THR A 340 -12.42 0.22 8.53
CA THR A 340 -13.21 1.23 7.81
C THR A 340 -14.19 2.00 8.70
N ARG A 341 -14.38 1.57 9.96
CA ARG A 341 -15.34 2.15 10.94
C ARG A 341 -14.64 2.85 12.11
N ILE A 342 -13.41 3.30 11.91
CA ILE A 342 -12.56 3.83 12.98
C ILE A 342 -13.11 5.16 13.51
N ASP A 343 -13.21 5.24 14.83
CA ASP A 343 -13.43 6.50 15.56
C ASP A 343 -12.10 7.20 15.87
N TRP A 344 -12.11 8.53 15.84
CA TRP A 344 -10.90 9.37 15.93
C TRP A 344 -10.77 9.95 17.33
N LYS A 345 -9.85 9.37 18.10
CA LYS A 345 -9.61 9.71 19.50
C LYS A 345 -9.14 11.16 19.71
N TYR A 346 -8.22 11.65 18.87
CA TYR A 346 -7.57 12.95 19.05
C TYR A 346 -8.26 14.05 18.27
N HIS A 347 -8.38 15.23 18.89
CA HIS A 347 -9.15 16.37 18.36
C HIS A 347 -8.31 17.65 18.21
N SER A 348 -7.12 17.70 18.80
CA SER A 348 -6.16 18.79 18.66
C SER A 348 -4.73 18.26 18.55
N PHE A 349 -3.81 19.09 18.07
CA PHE A 349 -2.40 18.73 18.07
C PHE A 349 -1.86 18.55 19.50
N SER A 350 -2.24 19.42 20.44
CA SER A 350 -1.80 19.33 21.84
C SER A 350 -2.20 17.99 22.47
N SER A 351 -3.43 17.51 22.23
CA SER A 351 -3.88 16.17 22.70
C SER A 351 -3.11 15.01 22.07
N LEU A 352 -2.65 15.18 20.84
CA LEU A 352 -1.85 14.18 20.12
C LEU A 352 -0.41 14.19 20.63
N TYR A 353 0.15 15.37 20.86
CA TYR A 353 1.49 15.59 21.39
C TYR A 353 1.63 14.98 22.78
N GLU A 354 0.75 15.36 23.71
CA GLU A 354 0.73 14.83 25.08
C GLU A 354 0.65 13.30 25.08
N ALA A 355 -0.23 12.71 24.28
CA ALA A 355 -0.35 11.25 24.21
C ALA A 355 0.91 10.53 23.71
N VAL A 356 1.74 11.19 22.90
CA VAL A 356 3.01 10.63 22.42
C VAL A 356 4.13 10.86 23.44
N GLU A 357 4.17 12.02 24.09
CA GLU A 357 5.16 12.33 25.13
C GLU A 357 4.93 11.49 26.40
N THR A 358 3.70 11.41 26.91
CA THR A 358 3.35 10.58 28.08
C THR A 358 3.62 9.09 27.83
N PHE A 359 3.47 8.63 26.58
CA PHE A 359 3.87 7.26 26.22
C PHE A 359 5.38 7.06 26.31
N ALA A 360 6.18 8.08 25.96
CA ALA A 360 7.64 8.03 26.07
C ALA A 360 8.10 8.09 27.53
N ASP A 361 7.42 8.88 28.37
CA ASP A 361 7.77 9.04 29.79
C ASP A 361 7.42 7.82 30.66
N HIS A 362 6.46 6.99 30.22
CA HIS A 362 6.08 5.76 30.90
C HIS A 362 6.90 4.52 30.50
N GLU A 363 7.81 4.62 29.52
CA GLU A 363 8.56 3.48 29.00
C GLU A 363 10.10 3.68 29.12
N ASP A 364 10.67 3.23 30.24
CA ASP A 364 12.06 2.75 30.40
C ASP A 364 12.40 1.55 29.46
N MET A 365 11.69 1.38 28.34
CA MET A 365 11.78 0.28 27.38
C MET A 365 12.62 0.62 26.13
N ASP A 366 13.23 1.80 26.12
CA ASP A 366 13.60 2.50 24.88
C ASP A 366 14.88 1.97 24.20
N GLU A 367 15.76 1.24 24.89
CA GLU A 367 16.93 0.61 24.23
C GLU A 367 16.70 -0.86 23.85
N LYS A 368 16.16 -1.68 24.77
CA LYS A 368 15.96 -3.13 24.50
C LYS A 368 14.93 -3.38 23.39
N TYR A 369 13.87 -2.57 23.32
CA TYR A 369 12.84 -2.73 22.29
C TYR A 369 13.30 -2.18 20.93
N LYS A 370 14.07 -1.08 20.92
CA LYS A 370 14.74 -0.56 19.72
C LYS A 370 15.78 -1.55 19.20
N GLN A 371 16.69 -2.03 20.05
CA GLN A 371 17.69 -3.05 19.69
C GLN A 371 17.05 -4.36 19.22
N LYS A 372 15.97 -4.82 19.85
CA LYS A 372 15.27 -6.04 19.42
C LYS A 372 14.58 -5.85 18.06
N ARG A 373 13.93 -4.71 17.82
CA ARG A 373 13.37 -4.38 16.50
C ARG A 373 14.46 -4.20 15.44
N GLU A 374 15.54 -3.50 15.75
CA GLU A 374 16.67 -3.28 14.85
C GLU A 374 17.38 -4.61 14.53
N GLU A 375 17.60 -5.47 15.52
CA GLU A 375 18.13 -6.83 15.31
C GLU A 375 17.18 -7.69 14.46
N ASP A 376 15.87 -7.64 14.71
CA ASP A 376 14.89 -8.41 13.94
C ASP A 376 14.83 -7.91 12.48
N VAL A 377 14.95 -6.61 12.25
CA VAL A 377 15.03 -5.98 10.93
C VAL A 377 16.37 -6.27 10.24
N LEU A 378 17.51 -6.24 10.94
CA LEU A 378 18.83 -6.59 10.42
C LEU A 378 18.94 -8.08 10.07
N LYS A 379 18.45 -8.98 10.93
CA LYS A 379 18.37 -10.42 10.65
C LYS A 379 17.48 -10.71 9.43
N PHE A 380 16.45 -9.88 9.20
CA PHE A 380 15.60 -9.92 8.00
C PHE A 380 16.37 -9.46 6.74
N TYR A 381 17.16 -8.40 6.88
CA TYR A 381 17.97 -7.80 5.81
C TYR A 381 19.11 -8.70 5.35
N GLU A 382 19.88 -9.27 6.28
CA GLU A 382 21.01 -10.16 6.01
C GLU A 382 20.58 -11.48 5.36
N LYS A 383 19.45 -12.06 5.79
CA LYS A 383 18.88 -13.27 5.15
C LYS A 383 18.36 -12.99 3.73
N GLY A 384 17.83 -11.80 3.48
CA GLY A 384 17.43 -11.34 2.15
C GLY A 384 18.62 -11.15 1.20
N GLN A 385 19.69 -10.49 1.65
CA GLN A 385 20.92 -10.29 0.89
C GLN A 385 21.64 -11.61 0.58
N ALA A 386 21.76 -12.50 1.57
CA ALA A 386 22.36 -13.83 1.38
C ALA A 386 21.57 -14.70 0.38
N ARG A 387 20.26 -14.50 0.26
CA ARG A 387 19.41 -15.22 -0.72
C ARG A 387 19.53 -14.70 -2.14
N ILE A 388 19.60 -13.38 -2.32
CA ILE A 388 19.86 -12.79 -3.64
C ILE A 388 21.25 -13.20 -4.13
N ALA A 389 22.25 -13.24 -3.23
CA ALA A 389 23.58 -13.77 -3.53
C ALA A 389 23.54 -15.25 -3.95
N ARG A 390 22.79 -16.12 -3.24
CA ARG A 390 22.62 -17.54 -3.60
C ARG A 390 21.86 -17.75 -4.91
N ARG A 391 20.82 -16.96 -5.18
CA ARG A 391 20.02 -17.02 -6.41
C ARG A 391 20.81 -16.53 -7.63
N THR A 392 21.70 -15.57 -7.44
CA THR A 392 22.68 -15.13 -8.45
C THR A 392 23.75 -16.20 -8.69
N LYS A 393 24.16 -16.92 -7.63
CA LYS A 393 25.05 -18.11 -7.72
C LYS A 393 24.40 -19.25 -8.49
N GLN A 394 23.08 -19.44 -8.35
CA GLN A 394 22.32 -20.52 -8.98
C GLN A 394 21.97 -20.21 -10.46
N GLN A 395 21.64 -18.96 -10.80
CA GLN A 395 21.50 -18.52 -12.20
C GLN A 395 22.81 -18.60 -13.01
N ASN A 396 23.98 -18.56 -12.34
CA ASN A 396 25.27 -18.75 -12.98
C ASN A 396 25.66 -20.23 -13.19
N ASN A 397 25.03 -21.18 -12.48
CA ASN A 397 25.27 -22.60 -12.72
C ASN A 397 24.56 -23.12 -13.98
N ASP A 398 23.52 -22.42 -14.45
CA ASP A 398 22.74 -22.79 -15.65
C ASP A 398 23.36 -22.28 -16.97
N ARG A 399 24.47 -21.52 -16.93
CA ARG A 399 25.28 -21.18 -18.10
C ARG A 399 26.75 -21.44 -17.79
N ARG A 400 27.30 -22.54 -18.31
CA ARG A 400 28.70 -22.96 -18.18
C ARG A 400 29.69 -21.89 -18.67
N ILE A 401 29.97 -20.86 -17.88
CA ILE A 401 31.19 -20.04 -17.98
C ILE A 401 31.56 -19.61 -16.56
N LYS A 402 32.65 -20.18 -16.01
CA LYS A 402 33.19 -19.82 -14.70
C LYS A 402 33.72 -18.39 -14.74
N LEU A 403 32.97 -17.44 -14.17
CA LEU A 403 33.44 -16.06 -13.95
C LEU A 403 34.16 -15.98 -12.59
N SER A 404 35.33 -15.32 -12.56
CA SER A 404 36.13 -15.12 -11.35
C SER A 404 35.37 -14.32 -10.28
N ARG A 405 35.73 -14.52 -9.00
CA ARG A 405 35.13 -13.82 -7.84
C ARG A 405 35.08 -12.30 -8.02
N GLU A 406 36.15 -11.68 -8.52
CA GLU A 406 36.19 -10.24 -8.81
C GLU A 406 35.21 -9.81 -9.91
N ARG A 407 35.04 -10.64 -10.94
CA ARG A 407 34.13 -10.36 -12.06
C ARG A 407 32.67 -10.50 -11.64
N VAL A 408 32.37 -11.43 -10.72
CA VAL A 408 31.08 -11.55 -10.03
C VAL A 408 30.81 -10.33 -9.15
N GLN A 409 31.80 -9.85 -8.42
CA GLN A 409 31.70 -8.65 -7.58
C GLN A 409 31.47 -7.39 -8.42
N LYS A 410 32.19 -7.22 -9.54
CA LYS A 410 31.95 -6.17 -10.54
C LYS A 410 30.57 -6.27 -11.19
N LEU A 411 30.06 -7.48 -11.46
CA LEU A 411 28.70 -7.70 -11.99
C LEU A 411 27.61 -7.41 -10.96
N ILE A 412 27.85 -7.73 -9.68
CA ILE A 412 26.98 -7.38 -8.55
C ILE A 412 26.95 -5.86 -8.41
N GLN A 413 28.10 -5.19 -8.38
CA GLN A 413 28.17 -3.73 -8.38
C GLN A 413 27.53 -3.12 -9.64
N LYS A 414 27.67 -3.73 -10.82
CA LYS A 414 27.06 -3.25 -12.07
C LYS A 414 25.56 -3.49 -12.14
N ARG A 415 25.04 -4.57 -11.53
CA ARG A 415 23.59 -4.86 -11.41
C ARG A 415 22.93 -4.09 -10.28
N PHE A 416 23.65 -3.89 -9.18
CA PHE A 416 23.25 -3.02 -8.10
C PHE A 416 23.28 -1.57 -8.57
N SER A 417 24.30 -1.16 -9.33
CA SER A 417 24.30 0.13 -10.03
C SER A 417 23.16 0.18 -11.04
N LYS A 418 22.92 -0.83 -11.89
CA LYS A 418 21.76 -0.85 -12.79
C LYS A 418 20.41 -0.84 -12.07
N TRP A 419 20.25 -1.48 -10.92
CA TRP A 419 19.03 -1.46 -10.11
C TRP A 419 18.87 -0.12 -9.41
N LYS A 420 19.95 0.42 -8.82
CA LYS A 420 20.06 1.76 -8.28
C LYS A 420 19.82 2.81 -9.37
N ASP A 421 20.21 2.57 -10.62
CA ASP A 421 19.99 3.38 -11.82
C ASP A 421 18.60 3.14 -12.42
N LYS A 422 17.92 2.03 -12.12
CA LYS A 422 16.53 1.77 -12.51
C LYS A 422 15.58 2.42 -11.50
N VAL A 423 15.91 2.35 -10.21
CA VAL A 423 15.26 3.08 -9.11
C VAL A 423 15.54 4.58 -9.24
N ARG A 424 16.79 4.99 -9.51
CA ARG A 424 17.14 6.37 -9.88
C ARG A 424 16.63 6.76 -11.26
N GLY A 425 16.45 5.83 -12.20
CA GLY A 425 15.91 6.07 -13.54
C GLY A 425 14.42 6.37 -13.51
N ILE A 426 13.67 5.67 -12.65
CA ILE A 426 12.30 6.01 -12.26
C ILE A 426 12.25 7.41 -11.60
N HIS A 427 13.31 7.86 -10.92
CA HIS A 427 13.45 9.23 -10.41
C HIS A 427 14.04 10.25 -11.42
N LYS A 428 14.80 9.83 -12.44
CA LYS A 428 15.32 10.71 -13.50
C LYS A 428 14.24 11.10 -14.49
N ASP A 429 13.29 10.20 -14.78
CA ASP A 429 12.08 10.51 -15.57
C ASP A 429 11.01 11.31 -14.78
N GLN A 430 11.39 11.83 -13.60
CA GLN A 430 10.64 12.81 -12.80
C GLN A 430 11.36 14.16 -12.67
N LYS A 431 12.55 14.33 -13.27
CA LYS A 431 13.15 15.63 -13.53
C LYS A 431 13.27 15.83 -15.05
N GLN A 432 12.15 16.15 -15.68
CA GLN A 432 12.07 17.01 -16.86
C GLN A 432 10.79 17.82 -16.76
#